data_AF-A0A9E2X8M4-F1
#
_entry.id   AF-A0A9E2X8M4-F1
#
_cell.length_a   1.000
_cell.length_b   1.000
_cell.length_c   1.000
_cell.angle_alpha   90.00
_cell.angle_beta   90.00
_cell.angle_gamma   90.00
#
_symmetry.space_group_name_H-M   'P 1'
#
loop_
_entity.id
_entity.type
_entity.pdbx_description
1 polymer ?
#
loop_
_entity_poly.entity_id
_entity_poly.type
_entity_poly.pdbx_seq_one_letter_code
_entity_poly.pdbx_strand_id
1 'polypeptide(L)'
;MAVEAATLSKETSRPQPAMKAAVTSAKAPNYVEGRRTFFKYRDLGVTAASNGWMRAQVTTALTGMTKPTGWHYHVCEGQFVYTL
;
A
#
# COMPACT_ATOMS: atom_id res chain seq x y z
N MET A 1 12.08 -27.96 -9.11
CA MET A 1 12.57 -26.57 -9.07
C MET A 1 12.89 -26.24 -7.62
N ALA A 2 14.16 -25.96 -7.33
CA ALA A 2 14.58 -25.55 -5.99
C ALA A 2 14.06 -24.11 -5.76
N VAL A 3 13.25 -23.92 -4.73
CA VAL A 3 12.85 -22.59 -4.30
C VAL A 3 14.03 -22.05 -3.50
N GLU A 4 14.78 -21.13 -4.08
CA GLU A 4 15.86 -20.45 -3.39
C GLU A 4 15.25 -19.68 -2.23
N ALA A 5 15.56 -20.12 -1.00
CA ALA A 5 15.04 -19.49 0.20
C ALA A 5 15.61 -18.06 0.26
N ALA A 6 14.77 -17.08 -0.04
CA ALA A 6 15.11 -15.67 0.12
C ALA A 6 15.56 -15.46 1.58
N THR A 7 16.83 -15.13 1.75
CA THR A 7 17.40 -14.73 3.03
C THR A 7 16.75 -13.42 3.42
N LEU A 8 15.70 -13.50 4.24
CA LEU A 8 15.14 -12.34 4.93
C LEU A 8 16.21 -11.81 5.87
N SER A 9 16.97 -10.81 5.40
CA SER A 9 17.86 -10.03 6.24
C SER A 9 17.05 -9.48 7.41
N LYS A 10 17.56 -9.67 8.63
CA LYS A 10 16.95 -9.18 9.87
C LYS A 10 17.06 -7.65 9.92
N GLU A 11 16.31 -6.94 9.08
CA GLU A 11 16.12 -5.50 9.19
C GLU A 11 15.30 -5.25 10.45
N THR A 12 15.86 -4.45 11.35
CA THR A 12 15.10 -3.92 12.49
C THR A 12 14.09 -2.90 11.97
N SER A 13 12.89 -2.85 12.57
CA SER A 13 11.83 -1.92 12.16
C SER A 13 12.36 -0.49 12.14
N ARG A 14 12.04 0.27 11.10
CA ARG A 14 12.58 1.62 10.95
C ARG A 14 12.02 2.51 12.06
N PRO A 15 12.82 3.42 12.64
CA PRO A 15 12.31 4.36 13.62
C PRO A 15 11.15 5.17 13.02
N GLN A 16 10.04 5.25 13.74
CA GLN A 16 8.86 5.95 13.28
C GLN A 16 9.13 7.46 13.27
N PRO A 17 9.01 8.14 12.12
CA PRO A 17 9.21 9.58 12.04
C PRO A 17 8.08 10.34 12.73
N ALA A 18 8.33 11.61 13.08
CA ALA A 18 7.27 12.50 13.55
C ALA A 18 6.13 12.57 12.52
N MET A 19 4.89 12.49 13.00
CA MET A 19 3.70 12.49 12.15
C MET A 19 2.84 13.73 12.38
N LYS A 20 2.00 14.06 11.42
CA LYS A 20 1.01 15.14 11.51
C LYS A 20 -0.40 14.64 11.23
N ALA A 21 -1.41 15.38 11.67
CA ALA A 21 -2.78 15.12 11.29
C ALA A 21 -2.97 15.32 9.78
N ALA A 22 -3.71 14.41 9.14
CA ALA A 22 -4.20 14.57 7.78
C ALA A 22 -5.69 14.28 7.72
N VAL A 23 -6.40 15.07 6.92
CA VAL A 23 -7.81 14.89 6.64
C VAL A 23 -7.99 14.88 5.14
N THR A 24 -8.66 13.84 4.63
CA THR A 24 -9.04 13.72 3.23
C THR A 24 -10.51 13.37 3.13
N SER A 25 -11.15 13.69 2.00
CA SER A 25 -12.55 13.37 1.77
C SER A 25 -12.75 12.69 0.43
N ALA A 26 -13.82 11.90 0.31
CA ALA A 26 -14.22 11.33 -0.97
C ALA A 26 -14.72 12.41 -1.96
N LYS A 27 -15.13 13.59 -1.48
CA LYS A 27 -15.62 14.71 -2.31
C LYS A 27 -14.49 15.41 -3.08
N ALA A 28 -13.29 15.45 -2.50
CA ALA A 28 -12.07 15.98 -3.13
C ALA A 28 -10.97 14.91 -3.01
N PRO A 29 -11.03 13.84 -3.83
CA PRO A 29 -10.14 12.70 -3.68
C PRO A 29 -8.72 13.04 -4.15
N ASN A 30 -7.72 12.59 -3.39
CA ASN A 30 -6.34 12.56 -3.84
C ASN A 30 -6.03 11.19 -4.45
N TYR A 31 -6.02 11.11 -5.79
CA TYR A 31 -5.64 9.88 -6.48
C TYR A 31 -4.13 9.81 -6.65
N VAL A 32 -3.57 8.64 -6.35
CA VAL A 32 -2.14 8.36 -6.51
C VAL A 32 -1.93 7.25 -7.54
N GLU A 33 -0.85 7.35 -8.29
CA GLU A 33 -0.46 6.31 -9.24
C GLU A 33 -0.08 5.04 -8.47
N GLY A 34 -0.54 3.88 -8.95
CA GLY A 34 -0.23 2.59 -8.35
C GLY A 34 0.40 1.62 -9.32
N ARG A 35 0.85 0.47 -8.83
CA ARG A 35 1.58 -0.52 -9.66
C ARG A 35 0.68 -1.37 -10.55
N ARG A 36 -0.63 -1.09 -10.59
CA ARG A 36 -1.64 -1.86 -11.32
C ARG A 36 -2.60 -0.88 -11.99
N THR A 37 -2.64 -0.92 -13.31
CA THR A 37 -3.45 -0.02 -14.14
C THR A 37 -4.95 -0.29 -14.05
N PHE A 38 -5.37 -1.47 -13.59
CA PHE A 38 -6.78 -1.84 -13.42
C PHE A 38 -7.38 -1.44 -12.07
N PHE A 39 -6.61 -0.76 -11.21
CA PHE A 39 -7.07 -0.19 -9.95
C PHE A 39 -6.89 1.32 -9.96
N LYS A 40 -7.81 2.03 -9.30
CA LYS A 40 -7.58 3.40 -8.84
C LYS A 40 -7.32 3.40 -7.34
N TYR A 41 -6.41 4.27 -6.91
CA TYR A 41 -5.96 4.35 -5.53
C TYR A 41 -6.20 5.75 -4.98
N ARG A 42 -7.09 5.88 -4.00
CA ARG A 42 -7.32 7.14 -3.29
C ARG A 42 -6.53 7.13 -1.99
N ASP A 43 -5.48 7.92 -1.91
CA ASP A 43 -4.71 8.11 -0.66
C ASP A 43 -5.61 8.80 0.38
N LEU A 44 -5.52 8.33 1.62
CA LEU A 44 -6.20 8.93 2.77
C LEU A 44 -5.38 10.08 3.39
N GLY A 45 -4.25 10.46 2.77
CA GLY A 45 -3.33 11.50 3.22
C GLY A 45 -2.28 10.98 4.20
N VAL A 46 -2.32 9.68 4.50
CA VAL A 46 -1.48 9.03 5.51
C VAL A 46 -0.02 8.99 5.07
N THR A 47 0.26 8.85 3.77
CA THR A 47 1.64 8.84 3.27
C THR A 47 2.34 10.16 3.54
N ALA A 48 1.70 11.29 3.25
CA ALA A 48 2.26 12.61 3.55
C ALA A 48 2.28 12.91 5.07
N ALA A 49 1.28 12.44 5.82
CA ALA A 49 1.20 12.63 7.27
C ALA A 49 2.28 11.87 8.05
N SER A 50 2.67 10.70 7.56
CA SER A 50 3.64 9.81 8.21
C SER A 50 5.05 9.90 7.63
N ASN A 51 5.33 10.90 6.79
CA ASN A 51 6.60 11.04 6.07
C ASN A 51 6.99 9.73 5.33
N GLY A 52 6.00 9.06 4.73
CA GLY A 52 6.17 7.83 3.97
C GLY A 52 6.31 6.55 4.80
N TRP A 53 6.31 6.62 6.13
CA TRP A 53 6.40 5.43 6.98
C TRP A 53 5.17 4.53 6.89
N MET A 54 3.98 5.12 6.72
CA MET A 54 2.72 4.39 6.57
C MET A 54 1.97 4.80 5.30
N ARG A 55 1.16 3.88 4.77
CA ARG A 55 0.21 4.15 3.70
C ARG A 55 -1.16 3.59 4.06
N ALA A 56 -2.20 4.39 3.86
CA ALA A 56 -3.59 3.96 3.92
C ALA A 56 -4.32 4.53 2.70
N GLN A 57 -5.02 3.68 1.97
CA GLN A 57 -5.65 4.04 0.72
C GLN A 57 -6.92 3.22 0.51
N VAL A 58 -7.89 3.80 -0.20
CA VAL A 58 -9.00 3.03 -0.77
C VAL A 58 -8.62 2.60 -2.17
N THR A 59 -8.67 1.30 -2.42
CA THR A 59 -8.40 0.69 -3.72
C THR A 59 -9.72 0.31 -4.37
N THR A 60 -10.00 0.81 -5.57
CA THR A 60 -11.23 0.48 -6.30
C THR A 60 -10.88 -0.12 -7.65
N ALA A 61 -11.47 -1.26 -7.98
CA ALA A 61 -11.34 -1.86 -9.31
C ALA A 61 -11.96 -0.93 -10.37
N LEU A 62 -11.20 -0.63 -11.41
CA LEU A 62 -11.71 0.05 -12.61
C LEU A 62 -12.31 -0.96 -13.58
N THR A 63 -11.69 -2.14 -13.65
CA THR A 63 -12.12 -3.26 -14.50
C THR A 63 -12.04 -4.55 -13.69
N GLY A 64 -12.86 -5.54 -14.04
CA GLY A 64 -12.72 -6.89 -13.49
C GLY A 64 -11.35 -7.49 -13.80
N MET A 65 -10.84 -8.33 -12.89
CA MET A 65 -9.60 -9.07 -13.13
C MET A 65 -9.84 -10.16 -14.18
N THR A 66 -9.08 -10.11 -15.27
CA THR A 66 -9.10 -11.15 -16.33
C THR A 66 -8.00 -12.20 -16.16
N LYS A 67 -6.98 -11.91 -15.34
CA LYS A 67 -5.83 -12.79 -15.05
C LYS A 67 -5.38 -12.62 -13.59
N PRO A 68 -4.84 -13.68 -12.95
CA PRO A 68 -4.27 -13.59 -11.61
C PRO A 68 -2.99 -12.72 -11.59
N THR A 69 -2.67 -12.13 -10.44
CA THR A 69 -1.46 -11.30 -10.25
C THR A 69 -0.18 -12.09 -10.04
N GLY A 70 -0.27 -13.42 -9.92
CA GLY A 70 0.85 -14.31 -9.61
C GLY A 70 1.25 -14.27 -8.14
N TRP A 71 2.08 -15.24 -7.74
CA TRP A 71 2.65 -15.30 -6.39
C TRP A 71 3.61 -14.14 -6.16
N HIS A 72 3.43 -13.44 -5.03
CA HIS A 72 4.32 -12.37 -4.59
C HIS A 72 4.20 -12.21 -3.07
N TYR A 73 5.16 -11.51 -2.49
CA TYR A 73 5.16 -11.14 -1.08
C TYR A 73 5.41 -9.64 -0.94
N HIS A 74 5.01 -9.08 0.20
CA HIS A 74 5.25 -7.68 0.52
C HIS A 74 6.34 -7.58 1.57
N VAL A 75 7.32 -6.72 1.30
CA VAL A 75 8.30 -6.29 2.30
C VAL A 75 7.70 -5.10 3.01
N CYS A 76 7.11 -5.35 4.19
CA CYS A 76 6.50 -4.34 5.05
C CYS A 76 6.49 -4.82 6.50
N GLU A 77 6.45 -3.88 7.45
CA GLU A 77 6.30 -4.20 8.88
C GLU A 77 4.92 -4.82 9.17
N GLY A 78 3.90 -4.44 8.40
CA GLY A 78 2.57 -5.02 8.47
C GLY A 78 1.68 -4.58 7.31
N GLN A 79 0.67 -5.39 7.00
CA GLN A 79 -0.35 -5.06 6.03
C GLN A 79 -1.73 -5.47 6.56
N PHE A 80 -2.67 -4.53 6.49
CA PHE A 80 -4.07 -4.77 6.80
C PHE A 80 -4.93 -4.45 5.58
N VAL A 81 -5.86 -5.35 5.26
CA VAL A 81 -6.79 -5.20 4.14
C VAL A 81 -8.21 -5.38 4.67
N TYR A 82 -9.08 -4.44 4.34
CA TYR A 82 -10.50 -4.49 4.69
C TYR A 82 -11.35 -4.20 3.44
N THR A 83 -12.40 -4.98 3.25
CA THR A 83 -13.34 -4.83 2.13
C THR A 83 -14.51 -3.95 2.57
N LEU A 84 -14.76 -2.89 1.81
CA LEU A 84 -15.85 -1.92 2.02
C LEU A 84 -17.13 -2.32 1.27
#